data_AF-A0A7X8A933-F1
#
_entry.id   AF-A0A7X8A933-F1
#
_cell.length_a   1.000
_cell.length_b   1.000
_cell.length_c   1.000
_cell.angle_alpha   90.00
_cell.angle_beta   90.00
_cell.angle_gamma   90.00
#
_symmetry.space_group_name_H-M   'P 1'
#
loop_
_entity.id
_entity.type
_entity.pdbx_description
1 polymer ?
#
loop_
_entity_poly.entity_id
_entity_poly.type
_entity_poly.pdbx_seq_one_letter_code
_entity_poly.pdbx_strand_id
1 'polypeptide(L)'
;MKRAMILIIVLVFAAASVLFAAEPAKPGPRFEQIKARHLENLEANIKKDQDLKICFEKAQSPADMRVCRGKKPRGAGAAGPKFAAQKTKILAGIDERIKLREARRDCIAKAADHAAMQSCPVVRGGR
;
A
#
# COMPACT_ATOMS: atom_id res chain seq x y z
N MET A 1 36.72 -35.82 -42.45
CA MET A 1 36.82 -34.61 -41.59
C MET A 1 35.60 -33.68 -41.65
N LYS A 2 34.84 -33.58 -42.76
CA LYS A 2 33.66 -32.69 -42.89
C LYS A 2 32.48 -33.00 -41.94
N ARG A 3 32.24 -34.26 -41.58
CA ARG A 3 31.08 -34.66 -40.74
C ARG A 3 31.23 -34.24 -39.27
N ALA A 4 32.45 -34.24 -38.73
CA ALA A 4 32.71 -33.81 -37.36
C ALA A 4 32.52 -32.30 -37.16
N MET A 5 32.86 -31.51 -38.18
CA MET A 5 32.73 -30.05 -38.13
C MET A 5 31.26 -29.61 -38.09
N ILE A 6 30.37 -30.32 -38.78
CA ILE A 6 28.92 -30.05 -38.78
C ILE A 6 28.31 -30.32 -37.40
N LEU A 7 28.72 -31.40 -36.73
CA LEU A 7 28.24 -31.75 -35.38
C LEU A 7 28.63 -30.70 -34.34
N ILE A 8 29.84 -30.15 -34.44
CA ILE A 8 30.32 -29.09 -33.53
C ILE A 8 29.52 -27.80 -33.73
N ILE A 9 29.24 -27.41 -34.98
CA ILE A 9 28.46 -26.19 -35.27
C ILE A 9 27.03 -26.30 -34.73
N VAL A 10 26.39 -27.47 -34.87
CA VAL A 10 25.03 -27.70 -34.35
C VAL A 10 25.01 -27.70 -32.82
N LEU A 11 26.01 -28.27 -32.16
CA LEU A 11 26.15 -28.25 -30.69
C LEU A 11 26.39 -26.84 -30.14
N VAL A 12 27.19 -26.03 -30.83
CA VAL A 12 27.43 -24.62 -30.44
C VAL A 12 26.16 -23.78 -30.63
N PHE A 13 25.39 -24.00 -31.71
CA PHE A 13 24.11 -23.32 -31.92
C PHE A 13 23.04 -23.74 -30.91
N ALA A 14 22.99 -25.03 -30.55
CA ALA A 14 22.08 -25.53 -29.53
C ALA A 14 22.40 -24.95 -28.14
N ALA A 15 23.68 -24.82 -27.78
CA ALA A 15 24.09 -24.24 -26.50
C ALA A 15 23.85 -22.71 -26.43
N ALA A 16 24.01 -21.98 -27.53
CA ALA A 16 23.75 -20.54 -27.60
C ALA A 16 22.24 -20.19 -27.47
N SER A 17 21.36 -21.13 -27.85
CA SER A 17 19.91 -20.92 -27.82
C SER A 17 19.31 -21.01 -26.41
N VAL A 18 20.01 -21.66 -25.47
CA VAL A 18 19.54 -21.81 -24.07
C VAL A 18 19.92 -20.60 -23.21
N LEU A 19 20.75 -19.70 -23.73
CA LEU A 19 21.11 -18.44 -23.08
C LEU A 19 20.18 -17.27 -23.45
N PHE A 20 18.95 -17.55 -23.89
CA PHE A 20 17.88 -16.56 -23.78
C PHE A 20 17.51 -16.47 -22.31
N ALA A 21 18.35 -15.72 -21.59
CA ALA A 21 18.09 -15.23 -20.27
C ALA A 21 16.64 -14.73 -20.26
N ALA A 22 15.85 -15.28 -19.35
CA ALA A 22 14.59 -14.70 -18.94
C ALA A 22 14.90 -13.30 -18.38
N GLU A 23 15.12 -12.32 -19.26
CA GLU A 23 15.03 -10.93 -18.88
C GLU A 23 13.62 -10.77 -18.34
N PRO A 24 13.45 -10.40 -17.06
CA PRO A 24 12.13 -10.09 -16.56
C PRO A 24 11.62 -8.96 -17.45
N ALA A 25 10.56 -9.24 -18.21
CA ALA A 25 9.93 -8.28 -19.09
C ALA A 25 9.74 -6.99 -18.28
N LYS A 26 10.52 -5.96 -18.60
CA LYS A 26 10.46 -4.68 -17.88
C LYS A 26 9.00 -4.24 -17.93
N PRO A 27 8.38 -3.93 -16.78
CA PRO A 27 6.98 -3.55 -16.78
C PRO A 27 6.81 -2.36 -17.73
N GLY A 28 5.80 -2.46 -18.60
CA GLY A 28 5.55 -1.42 -19.60
C GLY A 28 5.29 -0.06 -18.94
N PRO A 29 5.48 1.07 -19.67
CA PRO A 29 5.36 2.42 -19.11
C PRO A 29 3.99 2.71 -18.48
N ARG A 30 2.95 1.98 -18.89
CA ARG A 30 1.60 2.06 -18.33
C ARG A 30 1.53 1.52 -16.90
N PHE A 31 2.27 0.46 -16.57
CA PHE A 31 2.31 -0.10 -15.21
C PHE A 31 2.96 0.90 -14.25
N GLU A 32 4.10 1.48 -14.63
CA GLU A 32 4.81 2.46 -13.80
C GLU A 32 3.94 3.68 -13.49
N GLN A 33 3.18 4.20 -14.47
CA GLN A 33 2.20 5.27 -14.22
C GLN A 33 1.10 4.85 -13.23
N ILE A 34 0.54 3.64 -13.38
CA ILE A 34 -0.51 3.15 -12.49
C ILE A 34 0.04 2.94 -11.07
N LYS A 35 1.24 2.38 -10.95
CA LYS A 35 1.96 2.17 -9.69
C LYS A 35 2.22 3.50 -8.99
N ALA A 36 2.77 4.49 -9.70
CA ALA A 36 3.00 5.83 -9.16
C ALA A 36 1.70 6.47 -8.65
N ARG A 37 0.62 6.41 -9.43
CA ARG A 37 -0.70 6.93 -9.02
C ARG A 37 -1.24 6.23 -7.77
N HIS A 38 -1.02 4.92 -7.63
CA HIS A 38 -1.43 4.19 -6.43
C HIS A 38 -0.62 4.58 -5.20
N LEU A 39 0.68 4.81 -5.35
CA LEU A 39 1.56 5.27 -4.28
C LEU A 39 1.17 6.67 -3.81
N GLU A 40 0.98 7.61 -4.74
CA GLU A 40 0.53 8.98 -4.42
C GLU A 40 -0.81 8.98 -3.66
N ASN A 41 -1.77 8.18 -4.13
CA ASN A 41 -3.05 8.02 -3.44
C ASN A 41 -2.90 7.40 -2.04
N LEU A 42 -1.96 6.47 -1.85
CA LEU A 42 -1.71 5.88 -0.52
C LEU A 42 -1.06 6.88 0.42
N GLU A 43 -0.12 7.68 -0.05
CA GLU A 43 0.53 8.74 0.74
C GLU A 43 -0.47 9.80 1.19
N ALA A 44 -1.34 10.27 0.29
CA ALA A 44 -2.41 11.20 0.63
C ALA A 44 -3.35 10.62 1.70
N ASN A 45 -3.65 9.32 1.61
CA ASN A 45 -4.47 8.61 2.58
C ASN A 45 -3.78 8.42 3.94
N ILE A 46 -2.49 8.10 3.96
CA ILE A 46 -1.70 8.02 5.20
C ILE A 46 -1.70 9.37 5.90
N LYS A 47 -1.39 10.44 5.17
CA LYS A 47 -1.40 11.81 5.70
C LYS A 47 -2.77 12.18 6.28
N LYS A 48 -3.86 11.86 5.57
CA LYS A 48 -5.22 12.09 6.06
C LYS A 48 -5.52 11.32 7.36
N ASP A 49 -5.07 10.08 7.50
CA ASP A 49 -5.24 9.32 8.75
C ASP A 49 -4.36 9.90 9.88
N GLN A 50 -3.16 10.41 9.59
CA GLN A 50 -2.31 11.11 10.56
C GLN A 50 -2.96 12.43 11.03
N ASP A 51 -3.48 13.25 10.12
CA ASP A 51 -4.21 14.48 10.47
C ASP A 51 -5.44 14.16 11.34
N LEU A 52 -6.14 13.08 11.01
CA LEU A 52 -7.27 12.60 11.79
C LEU A 52 -6.83 12.16 13.19
N LYS A 53 -5.70 11.44 13.30
CA LYS A 53 -5.09 11.06 14.59
C LYS A 53 -4.81 12.29 15.44
N ILE A 54 -4.13 13.29 14.88
CA ILE A 54 -3.82 14.56 15.56
C ILE A 54 -5.11 15.25 16.03
N CYS A 55 -6.15 15.28 15.20
CA CYS A 55 -7.45 15.84 15.60
C CYS A 55 -8.04 15.11 16.81
N PHE A 56 -8.05 13.77 16.79
CA PHE A 56 -8.56 12.98 17.91
C PHE A 56 -7.70 13.09 19.17
N GLU A 57 -6.38 13.22 19.05
CA GLU A 57 -5.49 13.48 20.18
C GLU A 57 -5.78 14.82 20.84
N LYS A 58 -6.08 15.85 20.05
CA LYS A 58 -6.46 17.19 20.54
C LYS A 58 -7.90 17.27 21.05
N ALA A 59 -8.78 16.34 20.67
CA ALA A 59 -10.16 16.32 21.13
C ALA A 59 -10.25 16.16 22.65
N GLN A 60 -10.88 17.12 23.32
CA GLN A 60 -11.07 17.14 24.78
C GLN A 60 -12.48 16.70 25.16
N SER A 61 -13.42 16.76 24.21
CA SER A 61 -14.82 16.44 24.44
C SER A 61 -15.40 15.50 23.36
N PRO A 62 -16.55 14.85 23.64
CA PRO A 62 -17.33 14.13 22.64
C PRO A 62 -17.76 15.00 21.45
N ALA A 63 -17.91 16.32 21.65
CA ALA A 63 -18.24 17.26 20.59
C ALA A 63 -17.06 17.41 19.61
N ASP A 64 -15.83 17.54 20.11
CA ASP A 64 -14.63 17.65 19.28
C ASP A 64 -14.42 16.39 18.42
N MET A 65 -14.65 15.20 19.00
CA MET A 65 -14.57 13.95 18.24
C MET A 65 -15.60 13.87 17.11
N ARG A 66 -16.75 14.55 17.22
CA ARG A 66 -17.69 14.65 16.10
C ARG A 66 -17.15 15.57 15.00
N VAL A 67 -16.53 16.69 15.38
CA VAL A 67 -15.87 17.60 14.43
C VAL A 67 -14.77 16.87 13.68
N CYS A 68 -13.91 16.11 14.36
CA CYS A 68 -12.88 15.29 13.71
C CYS A 68 -13.47 14.26 12.72
N ARG A 69 -14.71 13.79 12.94
CA ARG A 69 -15.44 12.89 12.02
C ARG A 69 -16.21 13.63 10.92
N GLY A 70 -16.13 14.96 10.85
CA GLY A 70 -16.94 15.79 9.95
C GLY A 70 -18.44 15.80 10.29
N LYS A 71 -18.82 15.44 11.52
CA LYS A 71 -20.22 15.41 11.98
C LYS A 71 -20.53 16.69 12.78
N LYS A 72 -21.77 17.21 12.65
CA LYS A 72 -22.24 18.33 13.48
C LYS A 72 -22.13 17.96 14.98
N PRO A 73 -21.55 18.84 15.82
CA PRO A 73 -21.55 18.64 17.26
C PRO A 73 -22.99 18.63 17.78
N ARG A 74 -23.30 17.81 18.79
CA ARG A 74 -24.60 17.83 19.47
C ARG A 74 -24.34 17.85 20.97
N GLY A 75 -24.64 18.98 21.60
CA GLY A 75 -24.48 19.20 23.04
C GLY A 75 -23.04 19.15 23.53
N ALA A 76 -22.76 19.84 24.63
CA ALA A 76 -21.53 19.66 25.39
C ALA A 76 -21.68 18.39 26.23
N GLY A 77 -21.45 17.22 25.63
CA GLY A 77 -21.35 15.98 26.41
C GLY A 77 -20.15 16.07 27.35
N ALA A 78 -20.31 15.68 28.61
CA ALA A 78 -19.21 15.70 29.57
C ALA A 78 -18.11 14.69 29.18
N ALA A 79 -16.85 15.10 29.27
CA ALA A 79 -15.70 14.21 29.15
C ALA A 79 -15.62 13.35 30.42
N GLY A 80 -15.99 12.07 30.29
CA GLY A 80 -15.92 11.09 31.38
C GLY A 80 -15.03 9.89 31.04
N PRO A 81 -14.91 8.90 31.93
CA PRO A 81 -14.09 7.70 31.70
C PRO A 81 -14.49 6.92 30.43
N LYS A 82 -15.79 6.94 30.06
CA LYS A 82 -16.27 6.36 28.79
C LYS A 82 -15.72 7.08 27.56
N PHE A 83 -15.52 8.39 27.63
CA PHE A 83 -14.93 9.18 26.55
C PHE A 83 -13.46 8.83 26.36
N ALA A 84 -12.68 8.77 27.44
CA ALA A 84 -11.27 8.38 27.39
C ALA A 84 -11.08 6.99 26.77
N ALA A 85 -11.87 6.00 27.21
CA ALA A 85 -11.84 4.65 26.65
C ALA A 85 -12.28 4.59 25.17
N GLN A 86 -13.20 5.45 24.75
CA GLN A 86 -13.60 5.53 23.35
C GLN A 86 -12.52 6.19 22.48
N LYS A 87 -11.91 7.28 22.96
CA LYS A 87 -10.82 7.98 22.28
C LYS A 87 -9.63 7.08 22.06
N THR A 88 -9.21 6.31 23.08
CA THR A 88 -8.09 5.36 22.94
C THR A 88 -8.38 4.27 21.90
N LYS A 89 -9.59 3.69 21.89
CA LYS A 89 -9.99 2.71 20.86
C LYS A 89 -9.96 3.29 19.45
N ILE A 90 -10.40 4.54 19.28
CA ILE A 90 -10.36 5.21 17.98
C ILE A 90 -8.93 5.45 17.52
N LEU A 91 -8.07 5.98 18.41
CA LEU A 91 -6.66 6.21 18.09
C LEU A 91 -5.94 4.92 17.70
N ALA A 92 -6.16 3.83 18.45
CA ALA A 92 -5.63 2.52 18.11
C ALA A 92 -6.08 2.03 16.73
N GLY A 93 -7.37 2.19 16.41
CA GLY A 93 -7.90 1.85 15.08
C GLY A 93 -7.39 2.74 13.95
N ILE A 94 -6.96 3.99 14.23
CA ILE A 94 -6.29 4.84 13.26
C ILE A 94 -4.86 4.37 13.04
N ASP A 95 -4.12 4.07 14.12
CA ASP A 95 -2.76 3.55 14.05
C ASP A 95 -2.66 2.25 13.25
N GLU A 96 -3.62 1.33 13.43
CA GLU A 96 -3.70 0.12 12.62
C GLU A 96 -3.92 0.42 11.13
N ARG A 97 -4.77 1.39 10.79
CA ARG A 97 -4.97 1.79 9.38
C ARG A 97 -3.72 2.42 8.78
N ILE A 98 -3.01 3.27 9.53
CA ILE A 98 -1.74 3.88 9.08
C ILE A 98 -0.73 2.78 8.79
N LYS A 99 -0.49 1.88 9.75
CA LYS A 99 0.43 0.74 9.59
C LYS A 99 0.09 -0.13 8.38
N LEU A 100 -1.20 -0.42 8.19
CA LEU A 100 -1.65 -1.25 7.06
C LEU A 100 -1.46 -0.53 5.71
N ARG A 101 -1.68 0.79 5.65
CA ARG A 101 -1.44 1.60 4.44
C ARG A 101 0.04 1.75 4.13
N GLU A 102 0.89 1.92 5.15
CA GLU A 102 2.35 1.95 5.00
C GLU A 102 2.87 0.61 4.48
N ALA A 103 2.45 -0.51 5.08
CA ALA A 103 2.79 -1.84 4.59
C ALA A 103 2.34 -2.07 3.14
N ARG A 104 1.15 -1.58 2.78
CA ARG A 104 0.66 -1.63 1.40
C ARG A 104 1.49 -0.78 0.46
N ARG A 105 1.87 0.44 0.86
CA ARG A 105 2.72 1.33 0.06
C ARG A 105 4.06 0.66 -0.23
N ASP A 106 4.69 0.09 0.80
CA ASP A 106 5.98 -0.57 0.67
C ASP A 106 5.89 -1.84 -0.21
N CYS A 107 4.79 -2.59 -0.11
CA CYS A 107 4.49 -3.71 -1.00
C CYS A 107 4.33 -3.28 -2.47
N ILE A 108 3.53 -2.23 -2.73
CA ILE A 108 3.30 -1.71 -4.08
C ILE A 108 4.59 -1.14 -4.67
N ALA A 109 5.42 -0.46 -3.86
CA ALA A 109 6.71 0.06 -4.30
C ALA A 109 7.64 -1.05 -4.80
N LYS A 110 7.58 -2.24 -4.19
CA LYS A 110 8.37 -3.43 -4.56
C LYS A 110 7.69 -4.30 -5.63
N ALA A 111 6.43 -4.03 -5.99
CA ALA A 111 5.72 -4.83 -6.98
C ALA A 111 6.39 -4.69 -8.37
N ALA A 112 6.68 -5.83 -8.98
CA ALA A 112 7.27 -5.93 -10.32
C ALA A 112 6.22 -5.86 -11.43
N ASP A 113 4.98 -6.24 -11.14
CA ASP A 113 3.87 -6.26 -12.09
C ASP A 113 2.51 -6.03 -11.40
N HIS A 114 1.44 -6.05 -12.20
CA HIS A 114 0.07 -5.88 -11.72
C HIS A 114 -0.38 -7.00 -10.78
N ALA A 115 0.06 -8.24 -10.98
CA ALA A 115 -0.32 -9.37 -10.14
C ALA A 115 0.29 -9.24 -8.74
N ALA A 116 1.57 -8.88 -8.66
CA ALA A 116 2.26 -8.54 -7.42
C ALA A 116 1.56 -7.37 -6.71
N MET A 117 1.17 -6.33 -7.45
CA MET A 117 0.45 -5.19 -6.87
C MET A 117 -0.93 -5.57 -6.31
N GLN A 118 -1.65 -6.49 -6.96
CA GLN A 118 -2.95 -7.00 -6.51
C GLN A 118 -2.85 -7.91 -5.28
N SER A 119 -1.70 -8.56 -5.08
CA SER A 119 -1.43 -9.40 -3.91
C SER A 119 -1.17 -8.59 -2.63
N CYS A 120 -0.92 -7.28 -2.75
CA CYS A 120 -0.63 -6.42 -1.61
C CYS A 120 -1.84 -6.27 -0.67
N PRO A 121 -1.60 -6.22 0.66
CA PRO A 121 -2.67 -6.15 1.65
C PRO A 121 -3.53 -4.91 1.44
N VAL A 122 -4.85 -5.02 1.59
CA VAL A 122 -5.79 -3.91 1.39
C VAL A 122 -6.51 -3.60 2.71
N VAL A 123 -6.62 -2.32 3.05
CA VAL A 123 -7.52 -1.86 4.11
C VAL A 123 -8.95 -2.10 3.63
N ARG A 124 -9.60 -3.19 4.07
CA ARG A 124 -11.07 -3.28 3.99
C ARG A 124 -11.60 -2.22 4.94
N GLY A 125 -12.11 -1.12 4.41
CA GLY A 125 -12.89 -0.18 5.20
C GLY A 125 -14.04 -0.95 5.85
N GLY A 126 -14.03 -1.08 7.17
CA GLY A 126 -15.20 -1.56 7.90
C GLY A 126 -16.38 -0.68 7.50
N ARG A 127 -17.39 -1.31 6.88
CA ARG A 127 -18.68 -0.67 6.60
C ARG A 127 -19.36 -0.32 7.91
#